data_AF-A0A0G1B0M5-F1
#
_entry.id   AF-A0A0G1B0M5-F1
#
_cell.length_a   1.000
_cell.length_b   1.000
_cell.length_c   1.000
_cell.angle_alpha   90.00
_cell.angle_beta   90.00
_cell.angle_gamma   90.00
#
_symmetry.space_group_name_H-M   'P 1'
#
loop_
_entity.id
_entity.type
_entity.pdbx_description
1 polymer ?
#
loop_
_entity_poly.entity_id
_entity_poly.type
_entity_poly.pdbx_seq_one_letter_code
_entity_poly.pdbx_strand_id
1 'polypeptide(L)'
;MEFFRTPAMLNKNSKAWHEKEIPIRINSYNRPEGIEINIESKLINEHNLMKYPNGIWQNYPEDNKAKLLDNIAYIFTAHLPMLLKGNIRLEYNTGYPQCFSWSQQSFMRHLPLYWYYYKKRGMSVMPMLKTLLNSRAYFRDTTDVPPEFPISVDENVILPFTFGKDSFLTYHVCKELKLNTILVFFNDPTFLGYEGAHKKVLFEEFLKKNKNDLYFLENPMEGLRDNGDGWFGWELSLTSWALMCLPLAYKYKAGYILFSNEKSVNAFYYDDQGFKVVPEYEQAYQATEEMSLLTQAMSEGELYTSTFLQGLNDLAIVAVLNENYAKETFPYLMSCWDGSEEKRWCGK
;
A
#
# COMPACT_ATOMS: atom_id res chain seq x y z
N MET A 1 -44.13 16.29 26.84
CA MET A 1 -42.76 16.07 26.33
C MET A 1 -41.94 17.27 26.76
N GLU A 2 -41.41 17.22 27.97
CA GLU A 2 -40.51 18.26 28.49
C GLU A 2 -39.10 17.95 27.99
N PHE A 3 -38.55 18.86 27.18
CA PHE A 3 -37.14 18.87 26.87
C PHE A 3 -36.38 19.14 28.16
N PHE A 4 -35.55 18.18 28.58
CA PHE A 4 -34.67 18.34 29.73
C PHE A 4 -33.82 19.59 29.55
N ARG A 5 -34.04 20.56 30.44
CA ARG A 5 -33.21 21.75 30.62
C ARG A 5 -31.81 21.30 31.03
N THR A 6 -30.82 21.64 30.23
CA THR A 6 -29.40 21.52 30.56
C THR A 6 -29.09 22.38 31.78
N PRO A 7 -28.40 21.86 32.82
CA PRO A 7 -27.91 22.70 33.90
C PRO A 7 -26.81 23.62 33.35
N ALA A 8 -27.00 24.93 33.50
CA ALA A 8 -25.97 25.92 33.30
C ALA A 8 -24.88 25.75 34.37
N MET A 9 -23.83 24.99 34.06
CA MET A 9 -22.54 25.13 34.73
C MET A 9 -21.62 25.97 33.85
N LEU A 10 -21.60 27.27 34.16
CA LEU A 10 -20.53 28.19 33.78
C LEU A 10 -19.22 27.71 34.40
N ASN A 11 -18.52 26.81 33.71
CA ASN A 11 -17.13 26.53 34.02
C ASN A 11 -16.27 27.55 33.26
N LYS A 12 -15.85 28.63 33.94
CA LYS A 12 -14.96 29.70 33.44
C LYS A 12 -13.51 29.23 33.16
N ASN A 13 -13.32 27.95 32.90
CA ASN A 13 -12.06 27.32 32.49
C ASN A 13 -12.26 26.31 31.34
N SER A 14 -13.24 26.53 30.45
CA SER A 14 -13.19 25.88 29.14
C SER A 14 -12.04 26.52 28.35
N LYS A 15 -10.80 26.07 28.59
CA LYS A 15 -9.73 26.24 27.61
C LYS A 15 -10.33 25.79 26.27
N ALA A 16 -10.36 26.71 25.30
CA ALA A 16 -10.90 26.43 23.99
C ALA A 16 -10.35 25.08 23.51
N TRP A 17 -11.22 24.25 22.94
CA TRP A 17 -10.94 22.92 22.39
C TRP A 17 -9.99 22.93 21.17
N HIS A 18 -9.09 23.92 21.10
CA HIS A 18 -8.03 24.06 20.13
C HIS A 18 -6.74 23.60 20.80
N GLU A 19 -6.54 22.28 20.93
CA GLU A 19 -5.18 21.76 20.98
C GLU A 19 -4.45 22.33 19.76
N LYS A 20 -3.38 23.11 19.95
CA LYS A 20 -2.68 23.80 18.86
C LYS A 20 -2.25 22.77 17.82
N GLU A 21 -2.80 22.87 16.61
CA GLU A 21 -2.44 21.97 15.51
C GLU A 21 -0.93 22.06 15.24
N ILE A 22 -0.29 20.91 15.04
CA ILE A 22 1.10 20.81 14.63
C ILE A 22 1.10 20.60 13.12
N PRO A 23 1.53 21.60 12.32
CA PRO A 23 1.60 21.45 10.88
C PRO A 23 2.76 20.54 10.50
N ILE A 24 2.50 19.64 9.57
CA ILE A 24 3.49 18.84 8.85
C ILE A 24 3.38 19.21 7.39
N ARG A 25 4.43 19.84 6.86
CA ARG A 25 4.49 20.22 5.46
C ARG A 25 4.99 19.06 4.64
N ILE A 26 4.26 18.72 3.59
CA ILE A 26 4.56 17.63 2.67
C ILE A 26 4.71 18.28 1.31
N ASN A 27 5.96 18.46 0.91
CA ASN A 27 6.35 19.08 -0.34
C ASN A 27 6.77 17.97 -1.32
N SER A 28 5.95 17.75 -2.34
CA SER A 28 6.18 16.72 -3.34
C SER A 28 6.48 17.34 -4.69
N TYR A 29 7.37 16.70 -5.45
CA TYR A 29 7.86 17.21 -6.73
C TYR A 29 8.02 16.09 -7.76
N ASN A 30 7.59 16.36 -8.99
CA ASN A 30 7.98 15.57 -10.14
C ASN A 30 9.46 15.84 -10.45
N ARG A 31 10.26 14.76 -10.46
CA ARG A 31 11.67 14.77 -10.88
C ARG A 31 11.82 14.05 -12.20
N PRO A 32 12.88 14.29 -12.99
CA PRO A 32 13.09 13.59 -14.25
C PRO A 32 13.10 12.06 -14.13
N GLU A 33 13.55 11.53 -12.99
CA GLU A 33 13.67 10.10 -12.70
C GLU A 33 12.53 9.50 -11.85
N GLY A 34 11.63 10.31 -11.30
CA GLY A 34 10.51 9.83 -10.49
C GLY A 34 9.87 10.88 -9.59
N ILE A 35 9.51 10.48 -8.37
CA ILE A 35 8.73 11.27 -7.42
C ILE A 35 9.55 11.54 -6.17
N GLU A 36 9.69 12.82 -5.80
CA GLU A 36 10.30 13.25 -4.55
C GLU A 36 9.22 13.69 -3.55
N ILE A 37 9.38 13.31 -2.29
CA ILE A 37 8.58 13.77 -1.16
C ILE A 37 9.51 14.26 -0.05
N ASN A 38 9.32 15.51 0.37
CA ASN A 38 10.01 16.15 1.48
C ASN A 38 9.00 16.43 2.59
N ILE A 39 9.26 15.91 3.79
CA ILE A 39 8.40 16.08 4.95
C ILE A 39 9.13 16.99 5.94
N GLU A 40 8.54 18.14 6.25
CA GLU A 40 9.12 19.14 7.14
C GLU A 40 8.18 19.42 8.31
N SER A 41 8.63 19.10 9.52
CA SER A 41 7.97 19.55 10.75
C SER A 41 8.95 19.61 11.91
N LYS A 42 8.45 19.96 13.10
CA LYS A 42 9.22 19.84 14.34
C LYS A 42 9.37 18.40 14.84
N LEU A 43 8.56 17.46 14.34
CA LEU A 43 8.49 16.07 14.81
C LEU A 43 9.22 15.09 13.89
N ILE A 44 9.31 15.43 12.62
CA ILE A 44 9.88 14.59 11.56
C ILE A 44 10.47 15.48 10.47
N ASN A 45 11.62 15.06 9.93
CA ASN A 45 12.27 15.68 8.79
C ASN A 45 12.83 14.57 7.90
N GLU A 46 12.16 14.32 6.78
CA GLU A 46 12.47 13.20 5.89
C GLU A 46 12.52 13.68 4.45
N HIS A 47 13.43 13.09 3.66
CA HIS A 47 13.61 13.36 2.24
C HIS A 47 13.69 12.02 1.52
N ASN A 48 12.74 11.75 0.63
CA ASN A 48 12.66 10.48 -0.07
C ASN A 48 12.43 10.69 -1.57
N LEU A 49 13.22 10.01 -2.40
CA LEU A 49 13.11 10.02 -3.85
C LEU A 49 12.86 8.60 -4.35
N MET A 50 11.65 8.35 -4.84
CA MET A 50 11.29 7.11 -5.53
C MET A 50 11.64 7.25 -7.02
N LYS A 51 12.36 6.28 -7.56
CA LYS A 51 12.85 6.30 -8.96
C LYS A 51 12.20 5.18 -9.77
N TYR A 52 11.88 5.50 -11.02
CA TYR A 52 11.45 4.50 -11.99
C TYR A 52 12.60 4.12 -12.93
N PRO A 53 12.78 2.84 -13.24
CA PRO A 53 13.83 2.39 -14.15
C PRO A 53 13.51 2.69 -15.63
N ASN A 54 14.53 2.59 -16.48
CA ASN A 54 14.41 2.40 -17.94
C ASN A 54 13.49 3.37 -18.69
N GLY A 55 13.52 4.67 -18.35
CA GLY A 55 12.74 5.67 -19.09
C GLY A 55 11.23 5.64 -18.81
N ILE A 56 10.75 4.77 -17.91
CA ILE A 56 9.30 4.54 -17.69
C ILE A 56 8.63 5.84 -17.25
N TRP A 57 9.21 6.52 -16.28
CA TRP A 57 8.67 7.77 -15.78
C TRP A 57 8.74 8.88 -16.82
N GLN A 58 9.85 8.99 -17.55
CA GLN A 58 10.03 10.02 -18.57
C GLN A 58 8.95 9.94 -19.66
N ASN A 59 8.52 8.73 -20.02
CA ASN A 59 7.50 8.49 -21.05
C ASN A 59 6.05 8.55 -20.53
N TYR A 60 5.84 8.67 -19.22
CA TYR A 60 4.49 8.83 -18.66
C TYR A 60 4.00 10.27 -18.95
N PRO A 61 2.70 10.51 -19.25
CA PRO A 61 2.22 11.86 -19.52
C PRO A 61 2.37 12.80 -18.32
N GLU A 62 2.73 14.07 -18.54
CA GLU A 62 2.97 15.04 -17.46
C GLU A 62 1.74 15.24 -16.57
N ASP A 63 0.55 15.32 -17.15
CA ASP A 63 -0.70 15.45 -16.39
C ASP A 63 -0.97 14.21 -15.52
N ASN A 64 -0.59 13.03 -15.99
CA ASN A 64 -0.70 11.80 -15.21
C ASN A 64 0.39 11.71 -14.13
N LYS A 65 1.59 12.25 -14.37
CA LYS A 65 2.62 12.36 -13.33
C LYS A 65 2.13 13.23 -12.18
N ALA A 66 1.51 14.37 -12.49
CA ALA A 66 0.94 15.27 -11.48
C ALA A 66 -0.14 14.55 -10.65
N LYS A 67 -1.07 13.82 -11.27
CA LYS A 67 -2.08 13.04 -10.54
C LYS A 67 -1.49 11.93 -9.71
N LEU A 68 -0.51 11.20 -10.27
CA LEU A 68 0.17 10.16 -9.52
C LEU A 68 0.91 10.75 -8.32
N LEU A 69 1.57 11.89 -8.49
CA LEU A 69 2.24 12.63 -7.42
C LEU A 69 1.28 12.98 -6.28
N ASP A 70 0.09 13.51 -6.60
CA ASP A 70 -0.93 13.85 -5.61
C ASP A 70 -1.32 12.63 -4.76
N ASN A 71 -1.59 11.49 -5.42
CA ASN A 71 -2.00 10.24 -4.77
C ASN A 71 -0.86 9.60 -3.96
N ILE A 72 0.36 9.55 -4.52
CA ILE A 72 1.56 8.99 -3.87
C ILE A 72 1.94 9.82 -2.65
N ALA A 73 1.91 11.15 -2.76
CA ALA A 73 2.18 12.04 -1.64
C ALA A 73 1.27 11.73 -0.45
N TYR A 74 -0.03 11.55 -0.71
CA TYR A 74 -1.00 11.28 0.34
C TYR A 74 -0.92 9.85 0.89
N ILE A 75 -0.88 8.82 0.04
CA ILE A 75 -0.92 7.42 0.49
C ILE A 75 0.25 7.05 1.42
N PHE A 76 1.42 7.66 1.19
CA PHE A 76 2.61 7.44 2.01
C PHE A 76 2.70 8.34 3.26
N THR A 77 1.77 9.26 3.46
CA THR A 77 1.82 10.20 4.60
C THR A 77 0.52 10.33 5.39
N ALA A 78 -0.57 9.74 4.91
CA ALA A 78 -1.88 9.82 5.54
C ALA A 78 -1.90 9.19 6.96
N HIS A 79 -0.98 8.27 7.25
CA HIS A 79 -0.84 7.62 8.56
C HIS A 79 -0.04 8.45 9.58
N LEU A 80 0.67 9.51 9.15
CA LEU A 80 1.54 10.31 10.04
C LEU A 80 0.82 10.86 11.29
N PRO A 81 -0.47 11.29 11.24
CA PRO A 81 -1.20 11.69 12.44
C PRO A 81 -1.28 10.60 13.51
N MET A 82 -1.43 9.33 13.08
CA MET A 82 -1.48 8.16 13.97
C MET A 82 -0.10 7.83 14.54
N LEU A 83 0.93 7.99 13.73
CA LEU A 83 2.30 7.67 14.06
C LEU A 83 2.93 8.67 15.05
N LEU A 84 2.80 9.97 14.76
CA LEU A 84 3.52 11.04 15.47
C LEU A 84 2.82 11.52 16.74
N LYS A 85 1.63 10.98 17.04
CA LYS A 85 0.85 11.22 18.27
C LYS A 85 0.63 12.72 18.54
N GLY A 86 -0.48 13.28 18.06
CA GLY A 86 -0.86 14.66 18.38
C GLY A 86 -2.02 15.18 17.52
N ASN A 87 -2.39 16.44 17.72
CA ASN A 87 -3.32 17.13 16.82
C ASN A 87 -2.56 17.58 15.56
N ILE A 88 -2.36 16.65 14.63
CA ILE A 88 -1.55 16.85 13.43
C ILE A 88 -2.40 17.42 12.28
N ARG A 89 -1.86 18.42 11.59
CA ARG A 89 -2.37 18.93 10.33
C ARG A 89 -1.37 18.63 9.21
N LEU A 90 -1.80 17.93 8.18
CA LEU A 90 -1.01 17.66 6.98
C LEU A 90 -1.23 18.77 5.96
N GLU A 91 -0.16 19.39 5.48
CA GLU A 91 -0.19 20.49 4.51
C GLU A 91 0.55 20.05 3.24
N TYR A 92 -0.19 19.82 2.17
CA TYR A 92 0.32 19.36 0.89
C TYR A 92 0.47 20.52 -0.09
N ASN A 93 1.59 20.55 -0.82
CA ASN A 93 1.76 21.44 -1.98
C ASN A 93 1.11 20.87 -3.27
N THR A 94 0.57 19.65 -3.20
CA THR A 94 -0.10 18.89 -4.26
C THR A 94 -1.61 19.10 -4.30
N GLY A 95 -2.25 18.59 -5.35
CA GLY A 95 -3.70 18.56 -5.51
C GLY A 95 -4.39 17.54 -4.59
N TYR A 96 -5.73 17.57 -4.59
CA TYR A 96 -6.55 16.62 -3.86
C TYR A 96 -6.43 15.21 -4.47
N PRO A 97 -6.02 14.18 -3.70
CA PRO A 97 -5.76 12.85 -4.24
C PRO A 97 -7.05 12.07 -4.44
N GLN A 98 -7.16 11.35 -5.56
CA GLN A 98 -8.30 10.46 -5.84
C GLN A 98 -8.40 9.32 -4.81
N CYS A 99 -7.28 8.87 -4.25
CA CYS A 99 -7.23 7.85 -3.21
C CYS A 99 -7.66 8.34 -1.81
N PHE A 100 -8.07 9.62 -1.66
CA PHE A 100 -8.42 10.18 -0.35
C PHE A 100 -9.48 9.36 0.39
N SER A 101 -10.65 9.20 -0.24
CA SER A 101 -11.78 8.51 0.37
C SER A 101 -11.48 7.03 0.63
N TRP A 102 -10.74 6.41 -0.30
CA TRP A 102 -10.29 5.03 -0.17
C TRP A 102 -9.38 4.83 1.05
N SER A 103 -8.37 5.67 1.23
CA SER A 103 -7.44 5.50 2.35
C SER A 103 -8.15 5.71 3.69
N GLN A 104 -9.05 6.69 3.79
CA GLN A 104 -9.88 6.92 4.99
C GLN A 104 -10.75 5.70 5.31
N GLN A 105 -11.36 5.09 4.29
CA GLN A 105 -12.11 3.85 4.45
C GLN A 105 -11.21 2.70 4.91
N SER A 106 -10.02 2.54 4.32
CA SER A 106 -9.07 1.51 4.72
C SER A 106 -8.65 1.67 6.18
N PHE A 107 -8.27 2.88 6.62
CA PHE A 107 -7.93 3.18 8.02
C PHE A 107 -9.07 2.82 8.97
N MET A 108 -10.31 3.20 8.64
CA MET A 108 -11.47 2.91 9.46
C MET A 108 -11.75 1.40 9.59
N ARG A 109 -11.50 0.64 8.52
CA ARG A 109 -11.70 -0.82 8.53
C ARG A 109 -10.58 -1.60 9.22
N HIS A 110 -9.38 -1.03 9.30
CA HIS A 110 -8.28 -1.58 10.09
C HIS A 110 -8.32 -1.18 11.57
N LEU A 111 -9.13 -0.18 11.94
CA LEU A 111 -9.26 0.28 13.33
C LEU A 111 -9.57 -0.84 14.35
N PRO A 112 -10.47 -1.81 14.08
CA PRO A 112 -10.70 -2.94 15.00
C PRO A 112 -9.45 -3.81 15.19
N LEU A 113 -8.68 -4.04 14.13
CA LEU A 113 -7.44 -4.81 14.18
C LEU A 113 -6.38 -4.07 15.02
N TYR A 114 -6.22 -2.76 14.80
CA TYR A 114 -5.34 -1.96 15.63
C TYR A 114 -5.73 -2.03 17.09
N TRP A 115 -7.00 -1.84 17.40
CA TRP A 115 -7.46 -1.97 18.76
C TRP A 115 -7.16 -3.36 19.35
N TYR A 116 -7.35 -4.44 18.59
CA TYR A 116 -6.99 -5.79 19.02
C TYR A 116 -5.50 -5.96 19.36
N TYR A 117 -4.59 -5.35 18.59
CA TYR A 117 -3.15 -5.40 18.89
C TYR A 117 -2.75 -4.48 20.06
N TYR A 118 -3.32 -3.29 20.12
CA TYR A 118 -2.96 -2.27 21.10
C TYR A 118 -3.68 -2.40 22.44
N LYS A 119 -4.80 -3.14 22.53
CA LYS A 119 -5.47 -3.39 23.82
C LYS A 119 -4.56 -4.10 24.82
N LYS A 120 -3.69 -4.99 24.33
CA LYS A 120 -2.65 -5.66 25.15
C LYS A 120 -1.61 -4.68 25.72
N ARG A 121 -1.47 -3.50 25.09
CA ARG A 121 -0.60 -2.39 25.54
C ARG A 121 -1.36 -1.32 26.34
N GLY A 122 -2.62 -1.59 26.71
CA GLY A 122 -3.45 -0.66 27.50
C GLY A 122 -4.04 0.51 26.72
N MET A 123 -3.96 0.51 25.38
CA MET A 123 -4.53 1.56 24.54
C MET A 123 -5.99 1.26 24.18
N SER A 124 -6.85 2.27 24.36
CA SER A 124 -8.24 2.26 23.89
C SER A 124 -8.32 2.60 22.40
N VAL A 125 -9.41 2.18 21.74
CA VAL A 125 -9.75 2.60 20.38
C VAL A 125 -10.06 4.10 20.28
N MET A 126 -10.54 4.73 21.36
CA MET A 126 -10.99 6.12 21.34
C MET A 126 -9.90 7.13 20.95
N PRO A 127 -8.67 7.05 21.48
CA PRO A 127 -7.56 7.87 20.99
C PRO A 127 -7.29 7.71 19.49
N MET A 128 -7.30 6.49 18.95
CA MET A 128 -7.09 6.22 17.53
C MET A 128 -8.21 6.84 16.67
N LEU A 129 -9.46 6.64 17.08
CA LEU A 129 -10.62 7.24 16.41
C LEU A 129 -10.59 8.77 16.49
N LYS A 130 -10.21 9.35 17.65
CA LYS A 130 -10.04 10.80 17.83
C LYS A 130 -9.01 11.33 16.84
N THR A 131 -7.89 10.63 16.66
CA THR A 131 -6.85 11.03 15.70
C THR A 131 -7.36 10.98 14.27
N LEU A 132 -8.01 9.89 13.85
CA LEU A 132 -8.58 9.78 12.50
C LEU A 132 -9.58 10.92 12.20
N LEU A 133 -10.55 11.14 13.10
CA LEU A 133 -11.61 12.14 12.90
C LEU A 133 -11.13 13.60 13.00
N ASN A 134 -10.09 13.87 13.80
CA ASN A 134 -9.58 15.24 13.97
C ASN A 134 -8.40 15.57 13.06
N SER A 135 -7.75 14.58 12.46
CA SER A 135 -6.70 14.81 11.49
C SER A 135 -7.25 15.60 10.30
N ARG A 136 -6.48 16.60 9.86
CA ARG A 136 -6.86 17.45 8.71
C ARG A 136 -5.76 17.41 7.67
N ALA A 137 -6.16 17.24 6.41
CA ALA A 137 -5.30 17.38 5.25
C ALA A 137 -5.73 18.60 4.45
N TYR A 138 -4.78 19.48 4.15
CA TYR A 138 -4.97 20.63 3.28
C TYR A 138 -4.20 20.42 1.99
N PHE A 139 -4.89 20.55 0.87
CA PHE A 139 -4.33 20.42 -0.47
C PHE A 139 -4.31 21.78 -1.14
N ARG A 140 -3.37 21.98 -2.06
CA ARG A 140 -3.17 23.26 -2.75
C ARG A 140 -4.31 23.56 -3.73
N ASP A 141 -4.85 22.52 -4.35
CA ASP A 141 -5.88 22.60 -5.38
C ASP A 141 -6.84 21.41 -5.25
N THR A 142 -8.06 21.56 -5.75
CA THR A 142 -9.09 20.53 -5.86
C THR A 142 -9.49 20.27 -7.31
N THR A 143 -8.80 20.88 -8.28
CA THR A 143 -9.05 20.67 -9.70
C THR A 143 -8.69 19.25 -10.08
N ASP A 144 -9.68 18.50 -10.58
CA ASP A 144 -9.49 17.16 -11.11
C ASP A 144 -9.43 17.23 -12.64
N VAL A 145 -8.43 16.58 -13.21
CA VAL A 145 -8.27 16.43 -14.66
C VAL A 145 -8.34 14.94 -14.95
N PRO A 146 -9.12 14.47 -15.94
CA PRO A 146 -9.11 13.04 -16.31
C PRO A 146 -7.72 12.58 -16.77
N PRO A 147 -7.18 11.44 -16.28
CA PRO A 147 -5.89 10.92 -16.75
C PRO A 147 -5.96 10.58 -18.24
N GLU A 148 -4.85 10.59 -18.96
CA GLU A 148 -4.81 10.08 -20.33
C GLU A 148 -4.20 8.68 -20.32
N PHE A 149 -4.94 7.65 -20.72
CA PHE A 149 -4.43 6.27 -20.74
C PHE A 149 -4.57 5.66 -22.13
N PRO A 150 -3.58 4.87 -22.61
CA PRO A 150 -3.74 4.14 -23.85
C PRO A 150 -4.78 3.04 -23.69
N ILE A 151 -5.47 2.71 -24.78
CA ILE A 151 -6.29 1.50 -24.85
C ILE A 151 -5.42 0.30 -24.46
N SER A 152 -5.87 -0.39 -23.42
CA SER A 152 -5.22 -1.53 -22.81
C SER A 152 -5.29 -2.78 -23.69
N VAL A 153 -4.45 -3.75 -23.36
CA VAL A 153 -4.43 -5.09 -23.91
C VAL A 153 -4.57 -6.05 -22.74
N ASP A 154 -5.67 -6.80 -22.71
CA ASP A 154 -6.02 -7.68 -21.58
C ASP A 154 -4.96 -8.75 -21.30
N GLU A 155 -4.21 -9.17 -22.33
CA GLU A 155 -3.12 -10.14 -22.18
C GLU A 155 -1.89 -9.55 -21.48
N ASN A 156 -1.75 -8.23 -21.44
CA ASN A 156 -0.64 -7.56 -20.75
C ASN A 156 -1.00 -7.35 -19.28
N VAL A 157 -0.23 -7.98 -18.39
CA VAL A 157 -0.50 -7.97 -16.95
C VAL A 157 0.72 -7.50 -16.18
N ILE A 158 0.49 -6.62 -15.21
CA ILE A 158 1.49 -6.25 -14.22
C ILE A 158 1.31 -7.17 -13.00
N LEU A 159 2.38 -7.84 -12.56
CA LEU A 159 2.36 -8.72 -11.39
C LEU A 159 3.36 -8.20 -10.35
N PRO A 160 2.89 -7.56 -9.27
CA PRO A 160 3.66 -7.36 -8.05
C PRO A 160 4.18 -8.71 -7.53
N PHE A 161 5.48 -8.92 -7.60
CA PHE A 161 6.13 -10.20 -7.39
C PHE A 161 7.05 -10.15 -6.17
N THR A 162 6.84 -11.06 -5.21
CA THR A 162 7.48 -10.99 -3.88
C THR A 162 8.37 -12.18 -3.57
N PHE A 163 8.51 -13.14 -4.50
CA PHE A 163 9.13 -14.45 -4.27
C PHE A 163 8.41 -15.33 -3.22
N GLY A 164 7.24 -14.89 -2.75
CA GLY A 164 6.34 -15.71 -1.93
C GLY A 164 5.60 -16.74 -2.77
N LYS A 165 5.10 -17.79 -2.10
CA LYS A 165 4.30 -18.86 -2.74
C LYS A 165 3.18 -18.32 -3.63
N ASP A 166 2.46 -17.31 -3.18
CA ASP A 166 1.27 -16.80 -3.87
C ASP A 166 1.66 -16.11 -5.17
N SER A 167 2.67 -15.25 -5.11
CA SER A 167 3.21 -14.58 -6.31
C SER A 167 3.76 -15.57 -7.34
N PHE A 168 4.37 -16.67 -6.89
CA PHE A 168 4.81 -17.74 -7.78
C PHE A 168 3.64 -18.47 -8.45
N LEU A 169 2.59 -18.79 -7.70
CA LEU A 169 1.44 -19.45 -8.32
C LEU A 169 0.75 -18.53 -9.32
N THR A 170 0.54 -17.25 -8.97
CA THR A 170 0.00 -16.25 -9.91
C THR A 170 0.86 -16.16 -11.16
N TYR A 171 2.18 -16.11 -11.02
CA TYR A 171 3.12 -16.11 -12.16
C TYR A 171 2.95 -17.34 -13.07
N HIS A 172 2.88 -18.54 -12.50
CA HIS A 172 2.71 -19.77 -13.29
C HIS A 172 1.34 -19.82 -13.96
N VAL A 173 0.27 -19.42 -13.28
CA VAL A 173 -1.06 -19.29 -13.89
C VAL A 173 -1.03 -18.33 -15.07
N CYS A 174 -0.37 -17.18 -14.95
CA CYS A 174 -0.21 -16.26 -16.07
C CYS A 174 0.50 -16.91 -17.27
N LYS A 175 1.54 -17.71 -17.03
CA LYS A 175 2.24 -18.44 -18.11
C LYS A 175 1.36 -19.48 -18.79
N GLU A 176 0.61 -20.27 -18.02
CA GLU A 176 -0.30 -21.28 -18.57
C GLU A 176 -1.38 -20.64 -19.44
N LEU A 177 -1.88 -19.47 -19.01
CA LEU A 177 -2.83 -18.65 -19.76
C LEU A 177 -2.18 -17.86 -20.91
N LYS A 178 -0.86 -17.95 -21.09
CA LYS A 178 -0.07 -17.24 -22.11
C LYS A 178 -0.20 -15.72 -22.03
N LEU A 179 -0.38 -15.19 -20.82
CA LEU A 179 -0.39 -13.76 -20.56
C LEU A 179 1.02 -13.18 -20.65
N ASN A 180 1.13 -11.99 -21.22
CA ASN A 180 2.37 -11.23 -21.23
C ASN A 180 2.57 -10.58 -19.86
N THR A 181 3.38 -11.24 -19.02
CA THR A 181 3.52 -10.88 -17.61
C THR A 181 4.74 -9.98 -17.39
N ILE A 182 4.49 -8.75 -16.97
CA ILE A 182 5.49 -7.80 -16.51
C ILE A 182 5.58 -7.95 -15.00
N LEU A 183 6.71 -8.46 -14.52
CA LEU A 183 6.92 -8.66 -13.09
C LEU A 183 7.45 -7.36 -12.48
N VAL A 184 6.98 -7.02 -11.27
CA VAL A 184 7.43 -5.82 -10.55
C VAL A 184 7.78 -6.21 -9.13
N PHE A 185 9.05 -6.06 -8.77
CA PHE A 185 9.54 -6.23 -7.42
C PHE A 185 9.66 -4.86 -6.75
N PHE A 186 8.92 -4.67 -5.66
CA PHE A 186 9.01 -3.48 -4.82
C PHE A 186 10.04 -3.71 -3.72
N ASN A 187 11.06 -2.86 -3.71
CA ASN A 187 12.10 -2.87 -2.70
C ASN A 187 11.80 -1.82 -1.63
N ASP A 188 11.02 -2.22 -0.65
CA ASP A 188 10.68 -1.42 0.53
C ASP A 188 11.88 -1.40 1.51
N PRO A 189 12.14 -0.32 2.27
CA PRO A 189 13.37 -0.10 3.01
C PRO A 189 13.52 -0.98 4.25
N THR A 190 12.50 -1.78 4.60
CA THR A 190 12.67 -2.97 5.47
C THR A 190 13.71 -3.95 4.90
N PHE A 191 14.11 -3.79 3.63
CA PHE A 191 15.19 -4.49 2.93
C PHE A 191 16.61 -3.97 3.15
N LEU A 192 16.85 -2.99 4.04
CA LEU A 192 18.23 -2.68 4.45
C LEU A 192 18.90 -3.79 5.29
N GLY A 193 18.18 -4.88 5.60
CA GLY A 193 18.67 -6.11 6.23
C GLY A 193 19.00 -7.26 5.28
N TYR A 194 19.37 -8.41 5.84
CA TYR A 194 19.77 -9.63 5.11
C TYR A 194 18.74 -10.10 4.07
N GLU A 195 17.44 -9.97 4.37
CA GLU A 195 16.35 -10.38 3.49
C GLU A 195 16.38 -9.64 2.14
N GLY A 196 16.68 -8.34 2.13
CA GLY A 196 16.70 -7.53 0.92
C GLY A 196 17.87 -7.85 0.01
N ALA A 197 19.05 -7.97 0.60
CA ALA A 197 20.24 -8.43 -0.11
C ALA A 197 20.00 -9.81 -0.75
N HIS A 198 19.32 -10.72 -0.04
CA HIS A 198 18.98 -12.03 -0.57
C HIS A 198 17.97 -11.98 -1.71
N LYS A 199 16.87 -11.26 -1.53
CA LYS A 199 15.85 -11.12 -2.56
C LYS A 199 16.43 -10.49 -3.82
N LYS A 200 17.39 -9.57 -3.70
CA LYS A 200 18.12 -9.04 -4.85
C LYS A 200 18.95 -10.11 -5.57
N VAL A 201 19.64 -11.00 -4.84
CA VAL A 201 20.36 -12.14 -5.44
C VAL A 201 19.37 -13.08 -6.15
N LEU A 202 18.29 -13.49 -5.49
CA LEU A 202 17.26 -14.32 -6.08
C LEU A 202 16.63 -13.65 -7.31
N PHE A 203 16.44 -12.34 -7.26
CA PHE A 203 15.95 -11.52 -8.35
C PHE A 203 16.87 -11.59 -9.56
N GLU A 204 18.17 -11.37 -9.37
CA GLU A 204 19.17 -11.45 -10.45
C GLU A 204 19.29 -12.87 -11.03
N GLU A 205 19.22 -13.90 -10.19
CA GLU A 205 19.27 -15.29 -10.63
C GLU A 205 18.00 -15.72 -11.38
N PHE A 206 16.83 -15.31 -10.87
CA PHE A 206 15.55 -15.59 -11.50
C PHE A 206 15.44 -14.91 -12.86
N LEU A 207 15.93 -13.67 -12.99
CA LEU A 207 16.03 -12.93 -14.26
C LEU A 207 16.93 -13.62 -15.29
N LYS A 208 18.12 -14.08 -14.87
CA LYS A 208 19.04 -14.78 -15.78
C LYS A 208 18.41 -16.02 -16.40
N LYS A 209 17.54 -16.70 -15.64
CA LYS A 209 16.85 -17.92 -16.06
C LYS A 209 15.56 -17.64 -16.82
N ASN A 210 14.81 -16.61 -16.44
CA ASN A 210 13.50 -16.28 -16.97
C ASN A 210 13.59 -14.91 -17.66
N LYS A 211 13.65 -14.90 -18.99
CA LYS A 211 13.78 -13.72 -19.86
C LYS A 211 12.55 -12.78 -19.84
N ASN A 212 11.83 -12.68 -18.73
CA ASN A 212 10.67 -11.81 -18.61
C ASN A 212 11.11 -10.38 -18.30
N ASP A 213 10.28 -9.40 -18.67
CA ASP A 213 10.41 -8.02 -18.23
C ASP A 213 10.09 -7.94 -16.73
N LEU A 214 11.13 -8.11 -15.90
CA LEU A 214 11.06 -7.95 -14.45
C LEU A 214 11.72 -6.62 -14.04
N TYR A 215 10.95 -5.80 -13.34
CA TYR A 215 11.33 -4.47 -12.88
C TYR A 215 11.62 -4.46 -11.39
N PHE A 216 12.70 -3.80 -11.00
CA PHE A 216 13.04 -3.53 -9.61
C PHE A 216 12.74 -2.07 -9.32
N LEU A 217 11.83 -1.79 -8.38
CA LEU A 217 11.41 -0.44 -8.02
C LEU A 217 11.79 -0.18 -6.56
N GLU A 218 12.73 0.75 -6.36
CA GLU A 218 13.13 1.19 -5.02
C GLU A 218 12.06 2.10 -4.42
N ASN A 219 11.55 1.71 -3.26
CA ASN A 219 10.43 2.38 -2.60
C ASN A 219 10.83 2.92 -1.21
N PRO A 220 11.74 3.92 -1.13
CA PRO A 220 12.24 4.42 0.16
C PRO A 220 11.14 5.05 1.04
N MET A 221 9.99 5.40 0.45
CA MET A 221 8.87 6.05 1.15
C MET A 221 8.17 5.14 2.18
N GLU A 222 8.26 3.81 2.02
CA GLU A 222 7.72 2.85 2.99
C GLU A 222 8.37 2.99 4.37
N GLY A 223 9.62 3.50 4.46
CA GLY A 223 10.31 3.71 5.73
C GLY A 223 9.60 4.71 6.63
N LEU A 224 8.72 5.55 6.07
CA LEU A 224 7.85 6.44 6.83
C LEU A 224 6.86 5.68 7.73
N ARG A 225 6.59 4.41 7.46
CA ARG A 225 5.69 3.54 8.24
C ARG A 225 6.40 2.90 9.43
N ASP A 226 7.73 2.81 9.38
CA ASP A 226 8.56 2.22 10.44
C ASP A 226 8.91 3.21 11.57
N ASN A 227 8.63 4.50 11.38
CA ASN A 227 8.98 5.56 12.32
C ASN A 227 8.05 5.60 13.56
N GLY A 228 8.05 4.58 14.43
CA GLY A 228 7.32 4.65 15.72
C GLY A 228 6.99 3.31 16.36
N ASP A 229 6.11 3.33 17.37
CA ASP A 229 5.74 2.14 18.15
C ASP A 229 4.68 1.23 17.47
N GLY A 230 4.45 1.38 16.16
CA GLY A 230 3.19 0.94 15.57
C GLY A 230 3.19 0.51 14.11
N TRP A 231 2.17 -0.28 13.76
CA TRP A 231 1.89 -0.82 12.41
C TRP A 231 1.11 0.15 11.50
N PHE A 232 1.07 1.45 11.82
CA PHE A 232 0.27 2.42 11.06
C PHE A 232 0.92 2.75 9.70
N GLY A 233 0.12 2.76 8.65
CA GLY A 233 0.51 3.00 7.27
C GLY A 233 0.64 1.72 6.44
N TRP A 234 0.92 0.57 7.06
CA TRP A 234 1.06 -0.73 6.38
C TRP A 234 -0.24 -1.25 5.75
N GLU A 235 -1.39 -0.73 6.17
CA GLU A 235 -2.71 -1.02 5.59
C GLU A 235 -2.97 -0.36 4.23
N LEU A 236 -2.00 0.39 3.71
CA LEU A 236 -2.02 1.05 2.41
C LEU A 236 -0.88 0.58 1.50
N SER A 237 -0.24 -0.55 1.80
CA SER A 237 0.89 -1.10 1.04
C SER A 237 0.49 -1.57 -0.35
N LEU A 238 -0.60 -2.32 -0.48
CA LEU A 238 -1.03 -2.80 -1.80
C LEU A 238 -1.54 -1.63 -2.66
N THR A 239 -2.20 -0.65 -2.04
CA THR A 239 -2.63 0.56 -2.71
C THR A 239 -1.45 1.37 -3.23
N SER A 240 -0.40 1.56 -2.41
CA SER A 240 0.79 2.28 -2.86
C SER A 240 1.45 1.54 -4.04
N TRP A 241 1.58 0.21 -3.96
CA TRP A 241 2.10 -0.59 -5.07
C TRP A 241 1.23 -0.51 -6.33
N ALA A 242 -0.09 -0.56 -6.21
CA ALA A 242 -1.01 -0.44 -7.34
C ALA A 242 -0.84 0.92 -8.06
N LEU A 243 -0.74 2.01 -7.29
CA LEU A 243 -0.48 3.34 -7.82
C LEU A 243 0.90 3.42 -8.49
N MET A 244 1.94 2.85 -7.87
CA MET A 244 3.29 2.81 -8.42
C MET A 244 3.38 1.95 -9.70
N CYS A 245 2.45 1.04 -9.93
CA CYS A 245 2.36 0.29 -11.19
C CYS A 245 1.81 1.12 -12.35
N LEU A 246 1.17 2.27 -12.14
CA LEU A 246 0.50 3.02 -13.22
C LEU A 246 1.42 3.42 -14.39
N PRO A 247 2.66 3.93 -14.17
CA PRO A 247 3.56 4.24 -15.29
C PRO A 247 3.97 3.00 -16.09
N LEU A 248 4.11 1.85 -15.43
CA LEU A 248 4.39 0.57 -16.08
C LEU A 248 3.18 0.10 -16.89
N ALA A 249 2.00 0.13 -16.29
CA ALA A 249 0.74 -0.22 -16.95
C ALA A 249 0.51 0.64 -18.19
N TYR A 250 0.79 1.94 -18.12
CA TYR A 250 0.72 2.85 -19.27
C TYR A 250 1.70 2.44 -20.37
N LYS A 251 2.98 2.25 -20.04
CA LYS A 251 4.03 1.87 -21.02
C LYS A 251 3.68 0.57 -21.75
N TYR A 252 3.18 -0.41 -21.01
CA TYR A 252 2.90 -1.74 -21.52
C TYR A 252 1.45 -1.94 -21.95
N LYS A 253 0.60 -0.91 -21.85
CA LYS A 253 -0.84 -1.01 -22.12
C LYS A 253 -1.45 -2.19 -21.37
N ALA A 254 -1.10 -2.35 -20.10
CA ALA A 254 -1.60 -3.47 -19.30
C ALA A 254 -3.09 -3.27 -18.99
N GLY A 255 -3.88 -4.32 -19.14
CA GLY A 255 -5.29 -4.32 -18.72
C GLY A 255 -5.47 -4.67 -17.24
N TYR A 256 -4.48 -5.34 -16.62
CA TYR A 256 -4.59 -5.81 -15.23
C TYR A 256 -3.32 -5.58 -14.41
N ILE A 257 -3.51 -5.20 -13.15
CA ILE A 257 -2.59 -5.46 -12.04
C ILE A 257 -3.11 -6.70 -11.30
N LEU A 258 -2.33 -7.77 -11.28
CA LEU A 258 -2.70 -9.03 -10.64
C LEU A 258 -1.98 -9.17 -9.29
N PHE A 259 -2.68 -8.89 -8.20
CA PHE A 259 -2.19 -9.24 -6.86
C PHE A 259 -2.37 -10.74 -6.60
N SER A 260 -1.67 -11.23 -5.59
CA SER A 260 -1.64 -12.66 -5.24
C SER A 260 -2.39 -12.93 -3.93
N ASN A 261 -3.56 -12.32 -3.78
CA ASN A 261 -4.35 -12.40 -2.55
C ASN A 261 -5.11 -13.74 -2.50
N GLU A 262 -4.71 -14.61 -1.57
CA GLU A 262 -5.32 -15.94 -1.40
C GLU A 262 -6.65 -15.90 -0.62
N LYS A 263 -7.43 -16.99 -0.68
CA LYS A 263 -8.73 -17.08 -0.01
C LYS A 263 -8.71 -16.75 1.48
N SER A 264 -7.65 -17.15 2.19
CA SER A 264 -7.60 -17.05 3.66
C SER A 264 -7.57 -15.61 4.17
N VAL A 265 -7.13 -14.64 3.35
CA VAL A 265 -7.10 -13.21 3.73
C VAL A 265 -8.50 -12.62 3.92
N ASN A 266 -9.55 -13.31 3.45
CA ASN A 266 -10.95 -12.97 3.73
C ASN A 266 -11.44 -13.47 5.09
N ALA A 267 -10.64 -14.25 5.81
CA ALA A 267 -11.00 -14.73 7.13
C ALA A 267 -11.24 -13.54 8.07
N PHE A 268 -12.22 -13.69 8.94
CA PHE A 268 -12.55 -12.69 9.94
C PHE A 268 -12.95 -13.38 11.23
N TYR A 269 -12.88 -12.62 12.31
CA TYR A 269 -13.44 -13.01 13.59
C TYR A 269 -14.15 -11.81 14.23
N TYR A 270 -14.98 -12.07 15.22
CA TYR A 270 -15.51 -11.02 16.07
C TYR A 270 -14.67 -10.94 17.34
N ASP A 271 -14.31 -9.73 17.74
CA ASP A 271 -13.65 -9.52 19.02
C ASP A 271 -14.63 -9.59 20.20
N ASP A 272 -14.10 -9.37 21.40
CA ASP A 272 -14.83 -9.38 22.66
C ASP A 272 -15.87 -8.25 22.80
N GLN A 273 -15.85 -7.25 21.91
CA GLN A 273 -16.86 -6.19 21.82
C GLN A 273 -17.82 -6.38 20.65
N GLY A 274 -17.67 -7.44 19.86
CA GLY A 274 -18.53 -7.75 18.72
C GLY A 274 -18.18 -6.97 17.45
N PHE A 275 -17.02 -6.31 17.36
CA PHE A 275 -16.57 -5.74 16.09
C PHE A 275 -16.03 -6.85 15.17
N LYS A 276 -16.35 -6.75 13.89
CA LYS A 276 -15.78 -7.63 12.87
C LYS A 276 -14.33 -7.19 12.59
N VAL A 277 -13.39 -8.10 12.84
CA VAL A 277 -11.96 -7.90 12.57
C VAL A 277 -11.57 -8.70 11.33
N VAL A 278 -11.07 -7.99 10.31
CA VAL A 278 -10.45 -8.59 9.12
C VAL A 278 -8.95 -8.32 9.23
N PRO A 279 -8.09 -9.34 9.47
CA PRO A 279 -6.67 -9.13 9.72
C PRO A 279 -5.91 -8.48 8.56
N GLU A 280 -6.28 -8.82 7.32
CA GLU A 280 -5.61 -8.36 6.11
C GLU A 280 -6.63 -7.69 5.19
N TYR A 281 -7.29 -6.61 5.65
CA TYR A 281 -8.41 -6.05 4.92
C TYR A 281 -8.01 -5.61 3.51
N GLU A 282 -6.85 -4.98 3.33
CA GLU A 282 -6.38 -4.52 2.00
C GLU A 282 -6.21 -5.67 0.98
N GLN A 283 -5.98 -6.90 1.46
CA GLN A 283 -5.87 -8.09 0.62
C GLN A 283 -7.22 -8.79 0.39
N ALA A 284 -8.24 -8.46 1.18
CA ALA A 284 -9.56 -9.08 1.07
C ALA A 284 -10.20 -8.80 -0.30
N TYR A 285 -11.12 -9.68 -0.70
CA TYR A 285 -11.86 -9.59 -1.96
C TYR A 285 -12.51 -8.20 -2.14
N GLN A 286 -13.22 -7.73 -1.11
CA GLN A 286 -13.86 -6.42 -1.14
C GLN A 286 -12.85 -5.28 -1.37
N ALA A 287 -11.71 -5.31 -0.68
CA ALA A 287 -10.68 -4.29 -0.85
C ALA A 287 -10.04 -4.35 -2.23
N THR A 288 -9.88 -5.55 -2.79
CA THR A 288 -9.36 -5.73 -4.15
C THR A 288 -10.30 -5.11 -5.19
N GLU A 289 -11.62 -5.30 -5.05
CA GLU A 289 -12.62 -4.65 -5.92
C GLU A 289 -12.58 -3.12 -5.77
N GLU A 290 -12.55 -2.62 -4.52
CA GLU A 290 -12.50 -1.18 -4.23
C GLU A 290 -11.20 -0.54 -4.78
N MET A 291 -10.06 -1.24 -4.67
CA MET A 291 -8.79 -0.83 -5.27
C MET A 291 -8.82 -0.89 -6.81
N SER A 292 -9.56 -1.83 -7.40
CA SER A 292 -9.78 -1.86 -8.86
C SER A 292 -10.55 -0.63 -9.34
N LEU A 293 -11.48 -0.09 -8.55
CA LEU A 293 -12.18 1.15 -8.89
C LEU A 293 -11.21 2.34 -8.88
N LEU A 294 -10.27 2.37 -7.93
CA LEU A 294 -9.24 3.41 -7.89
C LEU A 294 -8.31 3.34 -9.10
N THR A 295 -7.83 2.15 -9.47
CA THR A 295 -6.95 2.01 -10.65
C THR A 295 -7.66 2.30 -11.95
N GLN A 296 -8.95 1.94 -12.08
CA GLN A 296 -9.79 2.37 -13.20
C GLN A 296 -9.96 3.88 -13.26
N ALA A 297 -10.23 4.55 -12.13
CA ALA A 297 -10.35 6.01 -12.09
C ALA A 297 -9.04 6.70 -12.52
N MET A 298 -7.90 6.12 -12.16
CA MET A 298 -6.56 6.60 -12.52
C MET A 298 -6.12 6.23 -13.95
N SER A 299 -6.94 5.51 -14.71
CA SER A 299 -6.62 4.99 -16.06
C SER A 299 -7.77 5.10 -17.06
N GLU A 300 -8.79 5.91 -16.79
CA GLU A 300 -10.01 6.02 -17.62
C GLU A 300 -10.74 4.67 -17.86
N GLY A 301 -10.61 3.74 -16.92
CA GLY A 301 -11.23 2.42 -17.00
C GLY A 301 -10.42 1.35 -17.73
N GLU A 302 -9.20 1.68 -18.17
CA GLU A 302 -8.34 0.77 -18.94
C GLU A 302 -7.55 -0.22 -18.06
N LEU A 303 -7.39 0.06 -16.77
CA LEU A 303 -6.61 -0.79 -15.85
C LEU A 303 -7.46 -1.30 -14.69
N TYR A 304 -7.54 -2.63 -14.56
CA TYR A 304 -8.21 -3.32 -13.47
C TYR A 304 -7.21 -3.83 -12.45
N THR A 305 -7.65 -4.02 -11.22
CA THR A 305 -6.87 -4.70 -10.18
C THR A 305 -7.61 -5.95 -9.74
N SER A 306 -6.93 -7.10 -9.76
CA SER A 306 -7.58 -8.39 -9.51
C SER A 306 -6.61 -9.42 -8.96
N THR A 307 -7.07 -10.64 -8.76
CA THR A 307 -6.27 -11.78 -8.32
C THR A 307 -6.91 -13.10 -8.75
N PHE A 308 -6.09 -14.11 -9.02
CA PHE A 308 -6.56 -15.47 -9.31
C PHE A 308 -6.81 -16.32 -8.07
N LEU A 309 -6.30 -15.91 -6.90
CA LEU A 309 -6.08 -16.83 -5.78
C LEU A 309 -7.20 -16.79 -4.73
N GLN A 310 -8.25 -15.99 -4.91
CA GLN A 310 -9.36 -15.87 -3.95
C GLN A 310 -10.15 -17.17 -3.75
N GLY A 311 -9.99 -18.15 -4.64
CA GLY A 311 -10.56 -19.51 -4.50
C GLY A 311 -9.66 -20.51 -3.77
N LEU A 312 -8.37 -20.23 -3.59
CA LEU A 312 -7.36 -21.17 -3.11
C LEU A 312 -6.84 -20.74 -1.73
N ASN A 313 -6.65 -21.72 -0.85
CA ASN A 313 -5.99 -21.50 0.43
C ASN A 313 -4.50 -21.85 0.35
N ASP A 314 -3.73 -21.43 1.36
CA ASP A 314 -2.31 -21.73 1.55
C ASP A 314 -1.92 -23.18 1.15
N LEU A 315 -2.59 -24.18 1.71
CA LEU A 315 -2.26 -25.59 1.45
C LEU A 315 -2.48 -25.99 -0.01
N ALA A 316 -3.58 -25.54 -0.63
CA ALA A 316 -3.85 -25.81 -2.04
C ALA A 316 -2.81 -25.13 -2.95
N ILE A 317 -2.40 -23.91 -2.62
CA ILE A 317 -1.37 -23.18 -3.36
C ILE A 317 -0.04 -23.94 -3.32
N VAL A 318 0.40 -24.34 -2.12
CA VAL A 318 1.63 -25.11 -1.96
C VAL A 318 1.55 -26.47 -2.65
N ALA A 319 0.41 -27.15 -2.59
CA ALA A 319 0.21 -28.43 -3.29
C ALA A 319 0.37 -28.28 -4.81
N VAL A 320 -0.29 -27.28 -5.41
CA VAL A 320 -0.17 -27.01 -6.86
C VAL A 320 1.27 -26.68 -7.25
N LEU A 321 1.95 -25.83 -6.47
CA LEU A 321 3.36 -25.49 -6.70
C LEU A 321 4.26 -26.71 -6.61
N ASN A 322 4.07 -27.57 -5.61
CA ASN A 322 4.87 -28.77 -5.41
C ASN A 322 4.68 -29.80 -6.53
N GLU A 323 3.43 -30.00 -6.98
CA GLU A 323 3.11 -31.01 -8.00
C GLU A 323 3.55 -30.57 -9.40
N ASN A 324 3.37 -29.29 -9.72
CA ASN A 324 3.48 -28.82 -11.11
C ASN A 324 4.70 -27.92 -11.37
N TYR A 325 5.22 -27.23 -10.34
CA TYR A 325 6.19 -26.14 -10.53
C TYR A 325 7.36 -26.16 -9.51
N ALA A 326 7.64 -27.29 -8.87
CA ALA A 326 8.59 -27.35 -7.76
C ALA A 326 10.00 -26.91 -8.16
N LYS A 327 10.46 -27.29 -9.36
CA LYS A 327 11.81 -26.98 -9.86
C LYS A 327 11.97 -25.53 -10.27
N GLU A 328 10.90 -24.89 -10.73
CA GLU A 328 10.90 -23.47 -11.08
C GLU A 328 10.67 -22.55 -9.87
N THR A 329 10.04 -23.07 -8.81
CA THR A 329 9.56 -22.27 -7.67
C THR A 329 10.46 -22.39 -6.45
N PHE A 330 10.63 -23.61 -5.91
CA PHE A 330 11.24 -23.81 -4.59
C PHE A 330 12.69 -23.37 -4.44
N PRO A 331 13.54 -23.36 -5.49
CA PRO A 331 14.88 -22.77 -5.38
C PRO A 331 14.88 -21.27 -5.08
N TYR A 332 13.78 -20.57 -5.34
CA TYR A 332 13.67 -19.11 -5.21
C TYR A 332 12.61 -18.69 -4.18
N LEU A 333 11.87 -19.64 -3.61
CA LEU A 333 10.75 -19.34 -2.72
C LEU A 333 11.24 -18.79 -1.38
N MET A 334 10.68 -17.66 -0.97
CA MET A 334 11.00 -16.98 0.29
C MET A 334 9.73 -16.46 0.98
N SER A 335 9.67 -16.55 2.31
CA SER A 335 8.60 -15.96 3.13
C SER A 335 9.14 -14.96 4.15
N CYS A 336 10.11 -15.36 4.97
CA CYS A 336 10.80 -14.53 5.97
C CYS A 336 12.23 -15.06 6.12
N TRP A 337 13.24 -14.18 6.10
CA TRP A 337 14.62 -14.58 6.37
C TRP A 337 15.29 -13.68 7.40
N ASP A 338 15.61 -14.28 8.56
CA ASP A 338 16.35 -13.65 9.65
C ASP A 338 17.88 -13.71 9.47
N GLY A 339 18.37 -14.22 8.33
CA GLY A 339 19.79 -14.41 8.07
C GLY A 339 20.40 -15.66 8.72
N SER A 340 19.59 -16.54 9.31
CA SER A 340 20.08 -17.81 9.87
C SER A 340 20.56 -18.78 8.77
N GLU A 341 21.59 -19.57 9.10
CA GLU A 341 22.06 -20.71 8.27
C GLU A 341 21.09 -21.91 8.33
N GLU A 342 20.03 -21.82 9.15
CA GLU A 342 19.03 -22.87 9.25
C GLU A 342 18.18 -22.94 7.98
N LYS A 343 18.06 -24.15 7.41
CA LYS A 343 17.27 -24.41 6.20
C LYS A 343 15.75 -24.44 6.44
N ARG A 344 15.28 -24.07 7.64
CA ARG A 344 13.87 -24.05 8.03
C ARG A 344 13.40 -22.61 8.21
N TRP A 345 12.09 -22.40 8.06
CA TRP A 345 11.46 -21.09 8.08
C TRP A 345 11.65 -20.45 9.47
N CYS A 346 11.74 -19.11 9.53
CA CYS A 346 12.03 -18.31 10.73
C CYS A 346 11.01 -18.45 11.90
N GLY A 347 9.98 -19.29 11.75
CA GLY A 347 8.89 -19.49 12.70
C GLY A 347 9.33 -20.26 13.95
N LYS A 348 9.85 -19.54 14.93
CA LYS A 348 9.93 -19.97 16.33
C LYS A 348 8.74 -19.46 17.13
#